data_AF-A0A954VF11-F1
#
_entry.id   AF-A0A954VF11-F1
#
_cell.length_a   1.000
_cell.length_b   1.000
_cell.length_c   1.000
_cell.angle_alpha   90.00
_cell.angle_beta   90.00
_cell.angle_gamma   90.00
#
_symmetry.space_group_name_H-M   'P 1'
#
loop_
_entity.id
_entity.type
_entity.pdbx_description
1 polymer ?
#
loop_
_entity_poly.entity_id
_entity_poly.type
_entity_poly.pdbx_seq_one_letter_code
_entity_poly.pdbx_strand_id
1 'polypeptide(L)'
;ELHNSLQCVDELRKKLRWSAAFIMCWGRGGGRRIAGANLMAIKQPHRKLAIVLFASLGALLPLARFAAAQQVVVQTPLVGSSNGFHENFGVGWNVAGFGGFHGNAVPPFGGFDPGGGANFGFRTGGLSLNFSAQQGSRRSMTSVVPSMVIPSGGGGFMFDGVQRPFVSGIIPVVGGMPIGAPTPYTNGPTLSPVAERLARLEFEQTPQVREIVSGSSTDAGSAHRRLGDATKSAAASVEAKPSSADLGASSLSAIRRQQSDDELLRRKEVEKLIRQADEAVQAGKKNLATMYLQMALRRSGPDQQYPVAARLREIHGDKTSTANRNADR
;
A
#
# COMPACT_ATOMS: atom_id res chain seq x y z
N GLU A 1 -20.64 -21.13 33.67
CA GLU A 1 -21.65 -20.04 33.65
C GLU A 1 -22.62 -20.11 32.46
N LEU A 2 -22.18 -20.43 31.24
CA LEU A 2 -23.07 -20.58 30.06
C LEU A 2 -24.14 -21.69 30.15
N HIS A 3 -23.96 -22.69 31.02
CA HIS A 3 -24.95 -23.77 31.19
C HIS A 3 -26.15 -23.36 32.07
N ASN A 4 -25.94 -22.41 33.00
CA ASN A 4 -27.00 -21.90 33.87
C ASN A 4 -27.91 -20.88 33.17
N SER A 5 -27.39 -20.16 32.17
CA SER A 5 -28.19 -19.22 31.38
C SER A 5 -29.18 -19.91 30.45
N LEU A 6 -28.83 -21.08 29.89
CA LEU A 6 -29.72 -21.85 29.02
C LEU A 6 -30.91 -22.46 29.78
N GLN A 7 -30.69 -22.97 31.01
CA GLN A 7 -31.79 -23.47 31.84
C GLN A 7 -32.79 -22.38 32.25
N CYS A 8 -32.31 -21.15 32.45
CA CYS A 8 -33.16 -20.00 32.78
C CYS A 8 -34.09 -19.62 31.62
N VAL A 9 -33.60 -19.69 30.37
CA VAL A 9 -34.37 -19.35 29.17
C VAL A 9 -35.48 -20.37 28.89
N ASP A 10 -35.22 -21.67 29.11
CA ASP A 10 -36.24 -22.71 28.88
C ASP A 10 -37.38 -22.70 29.92
N GLU A 11 -37.08 -22.35 31.18
CA GLU A 11 -38.11 -22.12 32.21
C GLU A 11 -39.00 -20.93 31.87
N LEU A 12 -38.41 -19.83 31.37
CA LEU A 12 -39.13 -18.66 30.88
C LEU A 12 -40.02 -19.00 29.67
N ARG A 13 -39.52 -19.80 28.73
CA ARG A 13 -40.30 -20.26 27.57
C ARG A 13 -41.50 -21.11 27.95
N LYS A 14 -41.35 -22.01 28.94
CA LYS A 14 -42.47 -22.81 29.46
C LYS A 14 -43.53 -21.92 30.11
N LYS A 15 -43.12 -20.94 30.93
CA LYS A 15 -44.06 -20.02 31.58
C LYS A 15 -44.81 -19.12 30.58
N LEU A 16 -44.12 -18.64 29.53
CA LEU A 16 -44.75 -17.83 28.48
C LEU A 16 -45.76 -18.62 27.62
N ARG A 17 -45.55 -19.93 27.39
CA ARG A 17 -46.53 -20.77 26.67
C ARG A 17 -47.87 -20.91 27.42
N TRP A 18 -47.84 -20.93 28.75
CA TRP A 18 -49.08 -20.96 29.55
C TRP A 18 -49.82 -19.61 29.52
N SER A 19 -49.10 -18.49 29.45
CA SER A 19 -49.72 -17.16 29.36
C SER A 19 -50.35 -16.88 27.99
N ALA A 20 -49.74 -17.34 26.90
CA ALA A 20 -50.29 -17.17 25.55
C ALA A 20 -51.59 -17.97 25.32
N ALA A 21 -51.71 -19.16 25.92
CA ALA A 21 -52.94 -19.97 25.89
C ALA A 21 -54.11 -19.28 26.62
N PHE A 22 -53.82 -18.50 27.67
CA PHE A 22 -54.83 -17.78 28.43
C PHE A 22 -55.38 -16.55 27.66
N ILE A 23 -54.54 -15.89 26.85
CA ILE A 23 -54.93 -14.71 26.07
C ILE A 23 -55.72 -15.10 24.82
N MET A 24 -55.40 -16.22 24.17
CA MET A 24 -56.16 -16.68 22.98
C MET A 24 -57.57 -17.18 23.30
N CYS A 25 -57.85 -17.62 24.54
CA CYS A 25 -59.19 -18.06 24.91
C CYS A 25 -60.19 -16.90 25.14
N TRP A 26 -59.69 -15.65 25.22
CA TRP A 26 -60.53 -14.48 25.46
C TRP A 26 -60.94 -13.73 24.17
N GLY A 27 -60.28 -14.02 23.03
CA GLY A 27 -60.42 -13.24 21.80
C GLY A 27 -61.48 -13.73 20.80
N ARG A 28 -62.21 -14.82 21.05
CA ARG A 28 -63.11 -15.41 20.04
C ARG A 28 -64.43 -15.91 20.63
N GLY A 29 -65.22 -14.98 21.18
CA GLY A 29 -66.57 -15.26 21.64
C GLY A 29 -67.44 -14.02 21.52
N GLY A 30 -68.29 -13.98 20.50
CA GLY A 30 -69.22 -12.89 20.22
C GLY A 30 -70.17 -12.59 21.39
N GLY A 31 -70.63 -11.35 21.41
CA GLY A 31 -71.45 -10.78 22.48
C GLY A 31 -72.62 -11.66 22.91
N ARG A 32 -72.53 -12.16 24.13
CA ARG A 32 -73.70 -12.39 24.99
C ARG A 32 -73.46 -11.67 26.29
N ARG A 33 -74.45 -10.87 26.69
CA ARG A 33 -74.53 -10.23 28.00
C ARG A 33 -74.43 -11.33 29.07
N ILE A 34 -73.28 -11.40 29.75
CA ILE A 34 -73.17 -12.14 31.00
C ILE A 34 -73.32 -11.09 32.10
N ALA A 35 -74.47 -11.18 32.76
CA ALA A 35 -74.79 -10.46 33.98
C ALA A 35 -73.74 -10.68 35.06
N GLY A 36 -73.64 -9.73 35.98
CA GLY A 36 -72.62 -9.64 37.02
C GLY A 36 -72.28 -10.97 37.70
N ALA A 37 -71.03 -11.36 37.58
CA ALA A 37 -70.40 -12.32 38.48
C ALA A 37 -69.22 -11.60 39.15
N ASN A 38 -69.32 -11.49 40.48
CA ASN A 38 -68.42 -10.82 41.39
C ASN A 38 -66.94 -11.14 41.11
N LEU A 39 -66.21 -10.14 40.62
CA LEU A 39 -64.75 -10.12 40.58
C LEU A 39 -64.19 -9.75 41.97
N MET A 40 -64.62 -10.47 43.01
CA MET A 40 -64.35 -10.11 44.41
C MET A 40 -63.86 -11.32 45.22
N ALA A 41 -62.86 -12.06 44.73
CA ALA A 41 -62.16 -13.04 45.56
C ALA A 41 -60.79 -13.47 44.98
N ILE A 42 -59.96 -12.52 44.55
CA ILE A 42 -58.51 -12.78 44.43
C ILE A 42 -57.87 -12.16 45.67
N LYS A 43 -57.38 -13.01 46.58
CA LYS A 43 -56.69 -12.66 47.83
C LYS A 43 -55.67 -11.54 47.57
N GLN A 44 -55.66 -10.55 48.47
CA GLN A 44 -54.98 -9.27 48.34
C GLN A 44 -53.45 -9.25 48.11
N PRO A 45 -52.61 -10.27 48.45
CA PRO A 45 -51.16 -10.09 48.27
C PRO A 45 -50.69 -10.11 46.81
N HIS A 46 -51.46 -10.70 45.88
CA HIS A 46 -51.04 -10.83 44.48
C HIS A 46 -51.40 -9.63 43.59
N ARG A 47 -52.33 -8.76 44.03
CA ARG A 47 -52.71 -7.55 43.28
C ARG A 47 -51.58 -6.54 43.21
N LYS A 48 -50.86 -6.35 44.32
CA LYS A 48 -49.71 -5.42 44.36
C LYS A 48 -48.57 -5.92 43.46
N LEU A 49 -48.30 -7.22 43.46
CA LEU A 49 -47.24 -7.83 42.66
C LEU A 49 -47.54 -7.77 41.15
N ALA A 50 -48.81 -7.98 40.75
CA ALA A 50 -49.21 -7.85 39.35
C ALA A 50 -49.09 -6.40 38.83
N ILE A 51 -49.46 -5.41 39.64
CA ILE A 51 -49.35 -3.99 39.25
C ILE A 51 -47.89 -3.58 39.11
N VAL A 52 -46.99 -4.02 40.00
CA VAL A 52 -45.55 -3.73 39.90
C VAL A 52 -44.93 -4.40 38.66
N LEU A 53 -45.32 -5.64 38.35
CA LEU A 53 -44.84 -6.32 37.14
C LEU A 53 -45.31 -5.61 35.87
N PHE A 54 -46.59 -5.23 35.77
CA PHE A 54 -47.09 -4.48 34.61
C PHE A 54 -46.48 -3.08 34.49
N ALA A 55 -46.25 -2.39 35.60
CA ALA A 55 -45.58 -1.09 35.61
C ALA A 55 -44.10 -1.21 35.18
N SER A 56 -43.38 -2.24 35.65
CA SER A 56 -42.00 -2.50 35.25
C SER A 56 -41.88 -2.89 33.78
N LEU A 57 -42.80 -3.72 33.27
CA LEU A 57 -42.84 -4.12 31.87
C LEU A 57 -43.21 -2.95 30.96
N GLY A 58 -44.15 -2.09 31.39
CA GLY A 58 -44.51 -0.84 30.71
C GLY A 58 -43.38 0.19 30.67
N ALA A 59 -42.54 0.23 31.71
CA ALA A 59 -41.34 1.08 31.75
C ALA A 59 -40.16 0.53 30.91
N LEU A 60 -40.09 -0.79 30.72
CA LEU A 60 -39.06 -1.44 29.90
C LEU A 60 -39.37 -1.40 28.39
N LEU A 61 -40.64 -1.37 27.98
CA LEU A 61 -41.01 -1.31 26.56
C LEU A 61 -40.53 -0.06 25.78
N PRO A 62 -40.53 1.18 26.32
CA PRO A 62 -40.04 2.35 25.59
C PRO A 62 -38.51 2.39 25.42
N LEU A 63 -37.75 1.69 26.27
CA LEU A 63 -36.28 1.60 26.15
C LEU A 63 -35.83 0.73 24.97
N ALA A 64 -36.68 -0.17 24.47
CA ALA A 64 -36.38 -1.01 23.31
C ALA A 64 -36.48 -0.28 21.96
N ARG A 65 -36.87 1.01 21.93
CA ARG A 65 -37.10 1.77 20.69
C ARG A 65 -35.88 2.50 20.11
N PHE A 66 -34.71 2.43 20.75
CA PHE A 66 -33.52 3.18 20.32
C PHE A 66 -32.41 2.35 19.66
N ALA A 67 -32.61 1.06 19.39
CA ALA A 67 -31.61 0.23 18.73
C ALA A 67 -31.83 0.06 17.22
N ALA A 68 -32.42 1.06 16.55
CA ALA A 68 -32.40 1.13 15.09
C ALA A 68 -31.02 1.65 14.65
N ALA A 69 -29.99 0.81 14.74
CA ALA A 69 -28.69 1.12 14.18
C ALA A 69 -28.88 1.32 12.67
N GLN A 70 -28.72 2.56 12.20
CA GLN A 70 -28.74 2.87 10.78
C GLN A 70 -27.62 2.07 10.10
N GLN A 71 -27.98 1.29 9.09
CA GLN A 71 -27.02 0.58 8.24
C GLN A 71 -26.80 1.40 6.97
N VAL A 72 -25.55 1.54 6.55
CA VAL A 72 -25.19 2.22 5.31
C VAL A 72 -24.58 1.18 4.37
N VAL A 73 -25.10 1.13 3.14
CA VAL A 73 -24.49 0.36 2.05
C VAL A 73 -23.51 1.30 1.35
N VAL A 74 -22.22 1.02 1.47
CA VAL A 74 -21.16 1.78 0.78
C VAL A 74 -20.72 0.99 -0.44
N GLN A 75 -20.74 1.64 -1.61
CA GLN A 75 -20.25 1.07 -2.87
C GLN A 75 -19.18 1.99 -3.45
N THR A 76 -18.07 1.43 -3.94
CA THR A 76 -17.00 2.21 -4.57
C THR A 76 -16.66 1.62 -5.95
N PRO A 77 -17.30 2.08 -7.03
CA PRO A 77 -17.04 1.54 -8.36
C PRO A 77 -15.64 1.91 -8.86
N LEU A 78 -14.89 0.91 -9.33
CA LEU A 78 -13.62 1.05 -10.02
C LEU A 78 -13.80 0.59 -11.46
N VAL A 79 -13.56 1.47 -12.43
CA VAL A 79 -13.59 1.16 -13.85
C VAL A 79 -12.21 1.42 -14.45
N GLY A 80 -11.59 0.39 -15.00
CA GLY A 80 -10.32 0.45 -15.72
C GLY A 80 -10.51 0.12 -17.20
N SER A 81 -10.18 1.05 -18.08
CA SER A 81 -10.16 0.82 -19.53
C SER A 81 -8.72 0.96 -20.03
N SER A 82 -8.26 -0.01 -20.80
CA SER A 82 -6.92 -0.05 -21.38
C SER A 82 -7.03 -0.39 -22.86
N ASN A 83 -6.54 0.51 -23.70
CA ASN A 83 -6.44 0.29 -25.14
C ASN A 83 -4.97 0.34 -25.54
N GLY A 84 -4.55 -0.64 -26.33
CA GLY A 84 -3.23 -0.75 -26.92
C GLY A 84 -3.37 -0.96 -28.42
N PHE A 85 -2.45 -0.39 -29.15
CA PHE A 85 -2.27 -0.59 -30.58
C PHE A 85 -0.79 -0.77 -30.84
N HIS A 86 -0.45 -1.72 -31.69
CA HIS A 86 0.92 -1.91 -32.14
C HIS A 86 0.95 -2.15 -33.63
N GLU A 87 1.97 -1.58 -34.25
CA GLU A 87 2.38 -1.86 -35.61
C GLU A 87 3.87 -2.18 -35.59
N ASN A 88 4.27 -3.19 -36.33
CA ASN A 88 5.66 -3.54 -36.53
C ASN A 88 5.87 -3.80 -38.02
N PHE A 89 6.80 -3.07 -38.62
CA PHE A 89 7.25 -3.28 -39.97
C PHE A 89 8.76 -3.51 -39.91
N GLY A 90 9.19 -4.68 -40.35
CA GLY A 90 10.59 -5.07 -40.45
C GLY A 90 10.96 -5.39 -41.87
N VAL A 91 12.18 -5.01 -42.25
CA VAL A 91 12.79 -5.39 -43.52
C VAL A 91 14.12 -6.03 -43.18
N GLY A 92 14.24 -7.32 -43.43
CA GLY A 92 15.49 -8.08 -43.39
C GLY A 92 16.01 -8.32 -44.80
N TRP A 93 17.33 -8.40 -44.94
CA TRP A 93 17.95 -8.80 -46.19
C TRP A 93 19.27 -9.51 -45.96
N ASN A 94 19.62 -10.42 -46.86
CA ASN A 94 20.82 -11.23 -46.77
C ASN A 94 21.35 -11.53 -48.19
N VAL A 95 22.65 -11.39 -48.37
CA VAL A 95 23.36 -11.73 -49.60
C VAL A 95 24.27 -12.93 -49.31
N ALA A 96 24.15 -14.00 -50.09
CA ALA A 96 24.94 -15.22 -49.95
C ALA A 96 26.45 -14.87 -49.90
N GLY A 97 27.11 -15.25 -48.79
CA GLY A 97 28.51 -14.95 -48.52
C GLY A 97 28.77 -13.71 -47.67
N PHE A 98 27.76 -12.89 -47.37
CA PHE A 98 27.85 -11.74 -46.49
C PHE A 98 26.73 -11.78 -45.43
N GLY A 99 27.09 -11.71 -44.14
CA GLY A 99 26.12 -11.77 -43.05
C GLY A 99 25.06 -10.66 -43.19
N GLY A 100 23.81 -11.06 -43.40
CA GLY A 100 22.68 -10.12 -43.58
C GLY A 100 22.13 -9.56 -42.27
N PHE A 101 21.35 -8.49 -42.38
CA PHE A 101 20.58 -7.93 -41.28
C PHE A 101 19.27 -8.72 -41.13
N HIS A 102 19.10 -9.35 -39.97
CA HIS A 102 17.91 -10.11 -39.62
C HIS A 102 17.35 -9.55 -38.31
N GLY A 103 16.10 -9.08 -38.32
CA GLY A 103 15.44 -8.72 -37.07
C GLY A 103 14.23 -7.83 -37.26
N ASN A 104 13.07 -8.37 -36.89
CA ASN A 104 11.91 -7.56 -36.57
C ASN A 104 12.13 -7.02 -35.14
N ALA A 105 12.35 -5.71 -34.97
CA ALA A 105 12.55 -5.14 -33.66
C ALA A 105 11.26 -5.31 -32.84
N VAL A 106 11.32 -6.02 -31.70
CA VAL A 106 10.15 -6.20 -30.83
C VAL A 106 9.78 -4.83 -30.24
N PRO A 107 8.61 -4.27 -30.56
CA PRO A 107 8.23 -2.97 -30.02
C PRO A 107 8.09 -3.07 -28.50
N PRO A 108 8.59 -2.08 -27.73
CA PRO A 108 8.63 -2.13 -26.28
C PRO A 108 7.24 -2.06 -25.61
N PHE A 109 6.18 -1.80 -26.38
CA PHE A 109 4.80 -1.65 -25.90
C PHE A 109 3.80 -2.33 -26.83
N GLY A 110 2.58 -2.58 -26.33
CA GLY A 110 1.44 -3.04 -27.15
C GLY A 110 1.17 -4.54 -27.13
N GLY A 111 1.99 -5.35 -26.46
CA GLY A 111 1.77 -6.79 -26.38
C GLY A 111 2.05 -7.48 -27.72
N PHE A 112 3.20 -7.16 -28.32
CA PHE A 112 3.72 -7.80 -29.51
C PHE A 112 3.67 -9.32 -29.39
N ASP A 113 3.03 -9.95 -30.38
CA ASP A 113 3.04 -11.40 -30.54
C ASP A 113 3.99 -11.76 -31.68
N PRO A 114 5.18 -12.31 -31.44
CA PRO A 114 6.15 -12.63 -32.48
C PRO A 114 5.64 -13.63 -33.54
N GLY A 115 4.54 -14.35 -33.26
CA GLY A 115 3.90 -15.27 -34.21
C GLY A 115 2.70 -14.68 -34.95
N GLY A 116 2.23 -13.48 -34.61
CA GLY A 116 0.98 -12.90 -35.10
C GLY A 116 1.09 -12.03 -36.36
N GLY A 117 2.28 -11.93 -36.97
CA GLY A 117 2.56 -11.09 -38.14
C GLY A 117 2.63 -11.86 -39.45
N ALA A 118 2.42 -11.16 -40.57
CA ALA A 118 2.67 -11.69 -41.91
C ALA A 118 4.15 -11.50 -42.27
N ASN A 119 4.80 -12.57 -42.72
CA ASN A 119 6.17 -12.56 -43.20
C ASN A 119 6.20 -12.89 -44.69
N PHE A 120 6.67 -11.96 -45.50
CA PHE A 120 6.85 -12.10 -46.94
C PHE A 120 8.34 -12.25 -47.25
N GLY A 121 8.73 -13.34 -47.90
CA GLY A 121 10.11 -13.58 -48.30
C GLY A 121 10.24 -13.59 -49.82
N PHE A 122 11.21 -12.84 -50.35
CA PHE A 122 11.63 -12.94 -51.74
C PHE A 122 13.09 -13.36 -51.81
N ARG A 123 13.40 -14.36 -52.64
CA ARG A 123 14.78 -14.80 -52.87
C ARG A 123 15.07 -14.79 -54.36
N THR A 124 16.12 -14.09 -54.76
CA THR A 124 16.62 -14.10 -56.13
C THR A 124 18.15 -14.29 -56.13
N GLY A 125 18.59 -15.45 -56.64
CA GLY A 125 19.99 -15.85 -56.61
C GLY A 125 20.59 -15.84 -55.20
N GLY A 126 21.67 -15.07 -55.03
CA GLY A 126 22.34 -14.85 -53.74
C GLY A 126 21.61 -13.89 -52.81
N LEU A 127 20.66 -13.07 -53.28
CA LEU A 127 19.93 -12.11 -52.45
C LEU A 127 18.65 -12.72 -51.89
N SER A 128 18.40 -12.48 -50.61
CA SER A 128 17.14 -12.75 -49.92
C SER A 128 16.66 -11.48 -49.24
N LEU A 129 15.38 -11.17 -49.41
CA LEU A 129 14.65 -10.08 -48.79
C LEU A 129 13.53 -10.70 -47.95
N ASN A 130 13.33 -10.19 -46.75
CA ASN A 130 12.26 -10.58 -45.87
C ASN A 130 11.54 -9.32 -45.38
N PHE A 131 10.23 -9.27 -45.55
CA PHE A 131 9.37 -8.20 -45.07
C PHE A 131 8.45 -8.80 -44.03
N SER A 132 8.48 -8.27 -42.82
CA SER A 132 7.62 -8.71 -41.73
C SER A 132 6.71 -7.56 -41.33
N ALA A 133 5.40 -7.75 -41.44
CA ALA A 133 4.40 -6.75 -41.08
C ALA A 133 3.46 -7.35 -40.04
N GLN A 134 3.27 -6.64 -38.94
CA GLN A 134 2.34 -7.00 -37.89
C GLN A 134 1.57 -5.78 -37.44
N GLN A 135 0.25 -5.94 -37.30
CA GLN A 135 -0.62 -4.94 -36.69
C GLN A 135 -1.50 -5.65 -35.68
N GLY A 136 -1.73 -5.02 -34.52
CA GLY A 136 -2.62 -5.54 -33.51
C GLY A 136 -3.24 -4.44 -32.67
N SER A 137 -4.43 -4.71 -32.15
CA SER A 137 -5.08 -3.87 -31.16
C SER A 137 -5.57 -4.74 -30.00
N ARG A 138 -5.33 -4.28 -28.77
CA ARG A 138 -5.83 -4.90 -27.55
C ARG A 138 -6.68 -3.89 -26.82
N ARG A 139 -7.92 -4.25 -26.50
CA ARG A 139 -8.84 -3.42 -25.72
C ARG A 139 -9.30 -4.25 -24.53
N SER A 140 -9.13 -3.71 -23.33
CA SER A 140 -9.51 -4.36 -22.07
C SER A 140 -10.33 -3.38 -21.25
N MET A 141 -11.49 -3.83 -20.78
CA MET A 141 -12.34 -3.07 -19.87
C MET A 141 -12.60 -3.93 -18.64
N THR A 142 -12.31 -3.38 -17.47
CA THR A 142 -12.49 -4.01 -16.16
C THR A 142 -13.38 -3.11 -15.31
N SER A 143 -14.39 -3.67 -14.67
CA SER A 143 -15.29 -2.96 -13.76
C SER A 143 -15.44 -3.78 -12.50
N VAL A 144 -15.10 -3.20 -11.35
CA VAL A 144 -15.15 -3.83 -10.04
C VAL A 144 -15.90 -2.90 -9.10
N VAL A 145 -16.97 -3.40 -8.47
CA VAL A 145 -17.78 -2.60 -7.53
C VAL A 145 -17.83 -3.33 -6.19
N PRO A 146 -16.85 -3.14 -5.30
CA PRO A 146 -16.96 -3.59 -3.92
C PRO A 146 -18.14 -2.91 -3.23
N SER A 147 -18.89 -3.70 -2.44
CA SER A 147 -20.00 -3.20 -1.62
C SER A 147 -19.94 -3.80 -0.22
N MET A 148 -20.12 -2.96 0.80
CA MET A 148 -20.14 -3.37 2.20
C MET A 148 -21.29 -2.67 2.93
N VAL A 149 -21.95 -3.40 3.83
CA VAL A 149 -22.94 -2.86 4.76
C VAL A 149 -22.26 -2.61 6.09
N ILE A 150 -22.22 -1.35 6.54
CA ILE A 150 -21.56 -0.94 7.79
C ILE A 150 -22.61 -0.33 8.72
N PRO A 151 -22.66 -0.72 10.01
CA PRO A 151 -23.49 -0.03 10.99
C PRO A 151 -22.96 1.39 11.23
N SER A 152 -23.85 2.34 11.50
CA SER A 152 -23.46 3.72 11.80
C SER A 152 -22.46 3.78 12.97
N GLY A 153 -21.31 4.43 12.73
CA GLY A 153 -20.21 4.51 13.68
C GLY A 153 -19.26 3.30 13.71
N GLY A 154 -19.54 2.23 12.96
CA GLY A 154 -18.63 1.10 12.78
C GLY A 154 -17.59 1.35 11.68
N GLY A 155 -16.39 0.81 11.86
CA GLY A 155 -15.41 0.68 10.78
C GLY A 155 -15.53 -0.68 10.09
N GLY A 156 -15.21 -0.75 8.79
CA GLY A 156 -15.17 -2.00 8.04
C GLY A 156 -14.10 -1.94 6.95
N PHE A 157 -13.52 -3.08 6.59
CA PHE A 157 -12.60 -3.22 5.47
C PHE A 157 -12.99 -4.43 4.62
N MET A 158 -12.95 -4.28 3.29
CA MET A 158 -13.14 -5.37 2.34
C MET A 158 -11.82 -5.57 1.59
N PHE A 159 -11.32 -6.80 1.56
CA PHE A 159 -10.12 -7.17 0.83
C PHE A 159 -10.45 -8.31 -0.12
N ASP A 160 -10.29 -8.06 -1.42
CA ASP A 160 -10.34 -9.06 -2.48
C ASP A 160 -9.00 -9.02 -3.21
N GLY A 161 -8.10 -9.94 -2.84
CA GLY A 161 -6.75 -9.98 -3.36
C GLY A 161 -5.99 -11.20 -2.87
N VAL A 162 -4.86 -11.48 -3.52
CA VAL A 162 -3.97 -12.57 -3.14
C VAL A 162 -2.85 -12.01 -2.26
N GLN A 163 -2.77 -12.45 -1.01
CA GLN A 163 -1.63 -12.14 -0.15
C GLN A 163 -0.42 -12.96 -0.60
N ARG A 164 0.52 -12.32 -1.28
CA ARG A 164 1.78 -12.95 -1.70
C ARG A 164 2.86 -12.66 -0.66
N PRO A 165 3.32 -13.66 0.12
CA PRO A 165 4.43 -13.44 1.04
C PRO A 165 5.68 -13.11 0.22
N PHE A 166 6.41 -12.09 0.65
CA PHE A 166 7.74 -11.79 0.15
C PHE A 166 8.73 -11.89 1.31
N VAL A 167 9.94 -12.38 1.02
CA VAL A 167 11.02 -12.45 2.01
C VAL A 167 11.48 -11.01 2.26
N SER A 168 11.12 -10.44 3.41
CA SER A 168 11.51 -9.07 3.80
C SER A 168 12.93 -8.98 4.35
N GLY A 169 13.56 -10.11 4.65
CA GLY A 169 14.95 -10.20 5.05
C GLY A 169 15.39 -11.63 5.28
N ILE A 170 16.64 -11.92 4.97
CA ILE A 170 17.35 -13.07 5.52
C ILE A 170 17.95 -12.57 6.83
N ILE A 171 17.49 -13.10 7.97
CA ILE A 171 18.17 -12.86 9.25
C ILE A 171 19.30 -13.89 9.30
N PRO A 172 20.58 -13.51 9.07
CA PRO A 172 21.66 -14.45 9.26
C PRO A 172 21.74 -14.79 10.75
N VAL A 173 21.48 -16.05 11.09
CA VAL A 173 21.76 -16.57 12.42
C VAL A 173 23.28 -16.73 12.51
N VAL A 174 23.98 -15.65 12.84
CA VAL A 174 25.39 -15.71 13.23
C VAL A 174 25.46 -16.02 14.73
N GLY A 175 25.30 -17.31 15.06
CA GLY A 175 25.46 -17.77 16.44
C GLY A 175 24.83 -19.15 16.63
N GLY A 176 25.66 -20.16 16.89
CA GLY A 176 25.22 -21.50 17.24
C GLY A 176 24.43 -21.51 18.55
N MET A 177 23.11 -21.32 18.46
CA MET A 177 22.22 -21.70 19.55
C MET A 177 22.16 -23.24 19.53
N PRO A 178 22.51 -23.92 20.64
CA PRO A 178 22.42 -25.37 20.70
C PRO A 178 20.98 -25.78 20.42
N ILE A 179 20.80 -26.70 19.47
CA ILE A 179 19.56 -27.44 19.24
C ILE A 179 19.33 -28.27 20.50
N GLY A 180 18.65 -27.67 21.48
CA GLY A 180 18.40 -28.25 22.79
C GLY A 180 16.96 -28.00 23.20
N ALA A 181 16.13 -29.02 22.96
CA ALA A 181 14.80 -29.27 23.51
C ALA A 181 13.68 -28.23 23.27
N PRO A 182 12.45 -28.69 22.97
CA PRO A 182 11.28 -27.82 22.88
C PRO A 182 10.90 -27.32 24.28
N THR A 183 11.35 -26.12 24.65
CA THR A 183 10.84 -25.45 25.85
C THR A 183 9.45 -24.89 25.55
N PRO A 184 8.44 -25.15 26.41
CA PRO A 184 7.10 -24.63 26.22
C PRO A 184 7.11 -23.10 26.21
N TYR A 185 6.35 -22.53 25.27
CA TYR A 185 6.12 -21.11 25.08
C TYR A 185 5.73 -20.42 26.40
N THR A 186 6.71 -19.82 27.07
CA THR A 186 6.48 -18.78 28.06
C THR A 186 6.39 -17.45 27.32
N ASN A 187 5.21 -16.84 27.35
CA ASN A 187 4.92 -15.52 26.80
C ASN A 187 5.88 -14.48 27.41
N GLY A 188 6.98 -14.20 26.72
CA GLY A 188 7.80 -13.02 26.97
C GLY A 188 7.09 -11.77 26.47
N PRO A 189 7.27 -10.60 27.12
CA PRO A 189 6.61 -9.37 26.71
C PRO A 189 7.01 -9.02 25.28
N THR A 190 6.03 -9.06 24.38
CA THR A 190 6.14 -8.58 23.00
C THR A 190 6.34 -7.07 23.05
N LEU A 191 7.58 -6.62 23.12
CA LEU A 191 7.93 -5.24 22.82
C LEU A 191 7.60 -5.01 21.34
N SER A 192 6.59 -4.18 21.08
CA SER A 192 6.23 -3.81 19.72
C SER A 192 7.43 -3.10 19.08
N PRO A 193 7.67 -3.30 17.77
CA PRO A 193 8.78 -2.64 17.07
C PRO A 193 8.69 -1.11 17.10
N VAL A 194 7.52 -0.55 17.48
CA VAL A 194 7.33 0.89 17.73
C VAL A 194 7.89 1.31 19.09
N ALA A 195 7.72 0.49 20.13
CA ALA A 195 8.26 0.78 21.46
C ALA A 195 9.80 0.75 21.45
N GLU A 196 10.40 -0.16 20.69
CA GLU A 196 11.86 -0.22 20.51
C GLU A 196 12.39 1.02 19.75
N ARG A 197 11.65 1.50 18.75
CA ARG A 197 12.00 2.72 18.01
C ARG A 197 11.85 4.00 18.84
N LEU A 198 10.83 4.07 19.70
CA LEU A 198 10.68 5.20 20.63
C LEU A 198 11.81 5.24 21.65
N ALA A 199 12.16 4.09 22.25
CA ALA A 199 13.28 4.01 23.19
C ALA A 199 14.59 4.44 22.54
N ARG A 200 14.81 4.11 21.26
CA ARG A 200 16.00 4.51 20.52
C ARG A 200 16.07 6.02 20.24
N LEU A 201 14.93 6.64 19.94
CA LEU A 201 14.83 8.10 19.76
C LEU A 201 15.05 8.86 21.08
N GLU A 202 14.59 8.30 22.19
CA GLU A 202 14.78 8.88 23.52
C GLU A 202 16.26 8.86 23.94
N PHE A 203 17.01 7.81 23.58
CA PHE A 203 18.46 7.75 23.77
C PHE A 203 19.26 8.67 22.83
N GLU A 204 18.72 9.05 21.67
CA GLU A 204 19.39 9.97 20.72
C GLU A 204 19.16 11.45 21.05
N GLN A 205 18.20 11.79 21.92
CA GLN A 205 17.83 13.19 22.21
C GLN A 205 18.52 13.84 23.42
N THR A 206 19.65 13.33 23.91
CA THR A 206 20.41 14.03 24.98
C THR A 206 21.92 13.73 24.93
N PRO A 207 22.87 14.71 24.96
CA PRO A 207 22.79 16.16 24.74
C PRO A 207 23.86 16.68 23.74
N GLN A 208 23.48 17.25 22.58
CA GLN A 208 24.33 18.18 21.81
C GLN A 208 23.51 19.23 21.03
N VAL A 209 22.60 19.96 21.68
CA VAL A 209 22.10 21.24 21.16
C VAL A 209 21.82 22.17 22.35
N ARG A 210 22.89 22.71 22.93
CA ARG A 210 22.87 23.91 23.78
C ARG A 210 24.00 24.83 23.35
N GLU A 211 23.92 25.29 22.11
CA GLU A 211 24.63 26.46 21.64
C GLU A 211 23.89 26.98 20.42
N ILE A 212 23.95 28.28 20.15
CA ILE A 212 23.11 29.03 19.20
C ILE A 212 21.76 29.51 19.78
N VAL A 213 21.82 30.19 20.92
CA VAL A 213 20.98 31.37 21.18
C VAL A 213 21.90 32.48 21.70
N SER A 214 22.44 33.29 20.78
CA SER A 214 22.94 34.65 21.05
C SER A 214 23.35 35.30 19.72
N GLY A 215 22.62 36.33 19.33
CA GLY A 215 22.85 37.12 18.12
C GLY A 215 21.58 37.86 17.73
N SER A 216 21.23 38.91 18.46
CA SER A 216 21.44 40.30 18.01
C SER A 216 20.21 40.90 17.33
N SER A 217 19.24 41.32 18.16
CA SER A 217 18.24 42.32 17.79
C SER A 217 18.77 43.71 18.21
N THR A 218 19.18 44.52 17.24
CA THR A 218 19.36 45.97 17.41
C THR A 218 18.39 46.71 16.51
N ASP A 219 17.34 47.15 17.17
CA ASP A 219 16.65 48.43 17.08
C ASP A 219 17.29 49.53 16.19
N ALA A 220 16.49 50.03 15.25
CA ALA A 220 16.45 51.38 14.69
C ALA A 220 15.26 51.38 13.70
N GLY A 221 14.18 52.14 13.81
CA GLY A 221 13.97 53.46 14.40
C GLY A 221 13.30 54.30 13.31
N SER A 222 12.01 54.62 13.47
CA SER A 222 11.44 55.94 13.16
C SER A 222 9.91 55.90 13.24
N ALA A 223 9.42 56.68 14.20
CA ALA A 223 8.03 56.96 14.43
C ALA A 223 7.48 57.92 13.37
N HIS A 224 6.23 57.69 12.95
CA HIS A 224 5.35 58.79 12.58
C HIS A 224 3.95 58.54 13.14
N ARG A 225 3.64 59.26 14.22
CA ARG A 225 2.26 59.53 14.67
C ARG A 225 1.48 60.19 13.53
N ARG A 226 0.23 59.78 13.33
CA ARG A 226 -0.91 60.72 13.38
C ARG A 226 -2.23 59.98 13.63
N LEU A 227 -3.02 60.65 14.46
CA LEU A 227 -4.27 60.25 15.11
C LEU A 227 -5.45 60.81 14.30
N GLY A 228 -6.57 60.08 14.27
CA GLY A 228 -7.83 60.45 13.60
C GLY A 228 -7.96 59.75 12.25
N ASP A 229 -8.99 58.96 11.97
CA ASP A 229 -10.40 59.31 12.12
C ASP A 229 -11.25 58.03 12.05
N ALA A 230 -12.37 58.02 12.77
CA ALA A 230 -13.34 56.93 12.70
C ALA A 230 -14.18 57.09 11.43
N THR A 231 -14.32 56.01 10.65
CA THR A 231 -15.59 55.47 10.13
C THR A 231 -15.34 54.64 8.86
N LYS A 232 -16.15 53.59 8.75
CA LYS A 232 -16.44 52.75 7.58
C LYS A 232 -15.57 51.52 7.35
N SER A 233 -16.32 50.42 7.40
CA SER A 233 -16.18 49.22 6.58
C SER A 233 -15.33 48.10 7.17
N ALA A 234 -16.07 47.22 7.83
CA ALA A 234 -15.88 45.78 7.80
C ALA A 234 -15.26 45.31 6.47
N ALA A 235 -14.02 44.83 6.55
CA ALA A 235 -13.48 43.82 5.67
C ALA A 235 -12.62 42.92 6.56
N ALA A 236 -13.27 41.89 7.12
CA ALA A 236 -12.56 40.76 7.70
C ALA A 236 -11.60 40.24 6.62
N SER A 237 -10.31 40.32 6.90
CA SER A 237 -9.27 39.66 6.11
C SER A 237 -9.51 38.16 6.19
N VAL A 238 -10.28 37.64 5.22
CA VAL A 238 -10.35 36.22 4.93
C VAL A 238 -8.95 35.81 4.50
N GLU A 239 -8.25 35.13 5.39
CA GLU A 239 -7.02 34.42 5.09
C GLU A 239 -7.31 33.44 3.95
N ALA A 240 -6.98 33.86 2.73
CA ALA A 240 -7.20 33.09 1.53
C ALA A 240 -6.38 31.80 1.66
N LYS A 241 -7.07 30.68 1.86
CA LYS A 241 -6.45 29.35 1.78
C LYS A 241 -5.66 29.29 0.46
N PRO A 242 -4.34 29.01 0.49
CA PRO A 242 -3.54 28.97 -0.71
C PRO A 242 -4.13 27.91 -1.65
N SER A 243 -4.45 28.33 -2.88
CA SER A 243 -4.98 27.44 -3.89
C SER A 243 -3.92 26.41 -4.27
N SER A 244 -4.35 25.19 -4.61
CA SER A 244 -3.48 24.09 -5.05
C SER A 244 -2.58 24.41 -6.25
N ALA A 245 -2.85 25.52 -6.96
CA ALA A 245 -2.01 26.05 -8.03
C ALA A 245 -0.68 26.67 -7.52
N ASP A 246 -0.64 27.22 -6.31
CA ASP A 246 0.59 27.80 -5.72
C ASP A 246 1.54 26.72 -5.17
N LEU A 247 1.06 25.48 -5.00
CA LEU A 247 1.86 24.33 -4.56
C LEU A 247 2.69 23.68 -5.68
N GLY A 248 2.49 24.08 -6.93
CA GLY A 248 3.25 23.53 -8.07
C GLY A 248 4.74 23.89 -8.02
N ALA A 249 5.06 25.14 -7.66
CA ALA A 249 6.44 25.61 -7.58
C ALA A 249 7.21 24.97 -6.42
N SER A 250 6.58 24.80 -5.26
CA SER A 250 7.18 24.10 -4.11
C SER A 250 7.35 22.61 -4.38
N SER A 251 6.39 21.97 -5.06
CA SER A 251 6.47 20.56 -5.50
C SER A 251 7.64 20.31 -6.44
N LEU A 252 7.86 21.17 -7.45
CA LEU A 252 9.00 21.04 -8.37
C LEU A 252 10.35 21.23 -7.67
N SER A 253 10.44 22.16 -6.71
CA SER A 253 11.66 22.36 -5.92
C SER A 253 11.99 21.16 -5.02
N ALA A 254 10.97 20.49 -4.46
CA ALA A 254 11.12 19.28 -3.66
C ALA A 254 11.56 18.09 -4.52
N ILE A 255 10.95 17.91 -5.70
CA ILE A 255 11.33 16.85 -6.65
C ILE A 255 12.79 17.03 -7.09
N ARG A 256 13.24 18.26 -7.38
CA ARG A 256 14.65 18.52 -7.74
C ARG A 256 15.61 18.19 -6.61
N ARG A 257 15.28 18.51 -5.35
CA ARG A 257 16.09 18.15 -4.18
C ARG A 257 16.19 16.64 -4.04
N GLN A 258 15.07 15.93 -4.18
CA GLN A 258 15.06 14.47 -4.11
C GLN A 258 15.92 13.85 -5.23
N GLN A 259 15.81 14.37 -6.45
CA GLN A 259 16.64 13.91 -7.57
C GLN A 259 18.14 14.16 -7.33
N SER A 260 18.53 15.31 -6.78
CA SER A 260 19.93 15.58 -6.45
C SER A 260 20.46 14.65 -5.36
N ASP A 261 19.64 14.34 -4.34
CA ASP A 261 20.04 13.43 -3.26
C ASP A 261 20.21 12.00 -3.78
N ASP A 262 19.29 11.54 -4.63
CA ASP A 262 19.36 10.23 -5.28
C ASP A 262 20.60 10.09 -6.18
N GLU A 263 20.96 11.15 -6.92
CA GLU A 263 22.17 11.18 -7.73
C GLU A 263 23.45 11.10 -6.89
N LEU A 264 23.49 11.78 -5.73
CA LEU A 264 24.61 11.69 -4.81
C LEU A 264 24.77 10.28 -4.23
N LEU A 265 23.67 9.62 -3.88
CA LEU A 265 23.71 8.23 -3.40
C LEU A 265 24.20 7.27 -4.48
N ARG A 266 23.71 7.41 -5.73
CA ARG A 266 24.19 6.60 -6.86
C ARG A 266 25.69 6.80 -7.10
N ARG A 267 26.18 8.04 -7.06
CA ARG A 267 27.61 8.34 -7.23
C ARG A 267 28.46 7.65 -6.16
N LYS A 268 28.04 7.68 -4.89
CA LYS A 268 28.73 6.98 -3.79
C LYS A 268 28.75 5.46 -3.98
N GLU A 269 27.65 4.88 -4.47
CA GLU A 269 27.57 3.45 -4.75
C GLU A 269 28.53 3.04 -5.88
N VAL A 270 28.55 3.81 -6.97
CA VAL A 270 29.46 3.59 -8.10
C VAL A 270 30.91 3.71 -7.66
N GLU A 271 31.26 4.73 -6.87
CA GLU A 271 32.62 4.91 -6.35
C GLU A 271 33.05 3.72 -5.49
N LYS A 272 32.16 3.22 -4.62
CA LYS A 272 32.42 2.04 -3.80
C LYS A 272 32.71 0.81 -4.66
N LEU A 273 31.94 0.59 -5.72
CA LEU A 273 32.14 -0.53 -6.65
C LEU A 273 33.46 -0.41 -7.41
N ILE A 274 33.86 0.81 -7.82
CA ILE A 274 35.16 1.05 -8.46
C ILE A 274 36.31 0.71 -7.49
N ARG A 275 36.23 1.16 -6.23
CA ARG A 275 37.23 0.85 -5.20
C ARG A 275 37.38 -0.65 -4.98
N GLN A 276 36.26 -1.37 -4.89
CA GLN A 276 36.25 -2.84 -4.78
C GLN A 276 36.84 -3.53 -6.01
N ALA A 277 36.61 -2.97 -7.20
CA ALA A 277 37.23 -3.48 -8.42
C ALA A 277 38.75 -3.31 -8.38
N ASP A 278 39.25 -2.16 -7.95
CA ASP A 278 40.70 -1.89 -7.84
C ASP A 278 41.37 -2.79 -6.79
N GLU A 279 40.74 -2.99 -5.64
CA GLU A 279 41.20 -3.96 -4.61
C GLU A 279 41.26 -5.39 -5.20
N ALA A 280 40.27 -5.79 -6.00
CA ALA A 280 40.26 -7.09 -6.66
C ALA A 280 41.35 -7.22 -7.74
N VAL A 281 41.69 -6.13 -8.45
CA VAL A 281 42.81 -6.09 -9.41
C VAL A 281 44.14 -6.26 -8.67
N GLN A 282 44.35 -5.54 -7.56
CA GLN A 282 45.55 -5.66 -6.73
C GLN A 282 45.70 -7.08 -6.15
N ALA A 283 44.59 -7.72 -5.79
CA ALA A 283 44.57 -9.11 -5.33
C ALA A 283 44.75 -10.14 -6.47
N GLY A 284 44.92 -9.72 -7.73
CA GLY A 284 45.05 -10.60 -8.90
C GLY A 284 43.74 -11.27 -9.36
N LYS A 285 42.59 -10.92 -8.77
CA LYS A 285 41.28 -11.51 -9.05
C LYS A 285 40.57 -10.80 -10.21
N LYS A 286 41.13 -10.90 -11.42
CA LYS A 286 40.64 -10.18 -12.62
C LYS A 286 39.15 -10.40 -12.92
N ASN A 287 38.63 -11.62 -12.78
CA ASN A 287 37.20 -11.90 -13.07
C ASN A 287 36.26 -11.19 -12.07
N LEU A 288 36.67 -11.08 -10.81
CA LEU A 288 35.90 -10.40 -9.78
C LEU A 288 35.88 -8.88 -10.03
N ALA A 289 37.03 -8.30 -10.40
CA ALA A 289 37.12 -6.90 -10.80
C ALA A 289 36.20 -6.57 -11.98
N THR A 290 36.16 -7.44 -13.00
CA THR A 290 35.22 -7.30 -14.13
C THR A 290 33.77 -7.25 -13.65
N MET A 291 33.38 -8.13 -12.73
CA MET A 291 32.00 -8.16 -12.21
C MET A 291 31.65 -6.84 -11.49
N TYR A 292 32.54 -6.32 -10.64
CA TYR A 292 32.33 -5.04 -9.96
C TYR A 292 32.21 -3.87 -10.93
N LEU A 293 33.05 -3.82 -11.97
CA LEU A 293 32.96 -2.77 -13.00
C LEU A 293 31.70 -2.89 -13.86
N GLN A 294 31.22 -4.10 -14.16
CA GLN A 294 29.94 -4.28 -14.85
C GLN A 294 28.76 -3.81 -13.99
N MET A 295 28.79 -4.08 -12.68
CA MET A 295 27.80 -3.55 -11.74
C MET A 295 27.86 -2.01 -11.68
N ALA A 296 29.06 -1.44 -11.61
CA ALA A 296 29.27 0.01 -11.63
C ALA A 296 28.72 0.62 -12.93
N LEU A 297 28.95 -0.01 -14.09
CA LEU A 297 28.47 0.46 -15.39
C LEU A 297 26.94 0.50 -15.49
N ARG A 298 26.26 -0.50 -14.90
CA ARG A 298 24.78 -0.54 -14.87
C ARG A 298 24.18 0.52 -13.94
N ARG A 299 24.95 0.95 -12.93
CA ARG A 299 24.52 1.93 -11.91
C ARG A 299 24.97 3.36 -12.24
N SER A 300 25.93 3.53 -13.15
CA SER A 300 26.47 4.83 -13.49
C SER A 300 25.55 5.62 -14.41
N GLY A 301 25.40 6.92 -14.09
CA GLY A 301 24.78 7.89 -14.98
C GLY A 301 25.64 8.15 -16.22
N PRO A 302 25.10 8.86 -17.23
CA PRO A 302 25.76 9.07 -18.53
C PRO A 302 27.19 9.61 -18.40
N ASP A 303 27.43 10.53 -17.48
CA ASP A 303 28.74 11.16 -17.28
C ASP A 303 29.82 10.20 -16.74
N GLN A 304 29.42 9.17 -15.99
CA GLN A 304 30.34 8.21 -15.36
C GLN A 304 30.47 6.88 -16.11
N GLN A 305 29.70 6.67 -17.18
CA GLN A 305 29.79 5.44 -17.98
C GLN A 305 31.11 5.36 -18.75
N TYR A 306 31.59 6.48 -19.31
CA TYR A 306 32.83 6.51 -20.08
C TYR A 306 34.07 6.05 -19.30
N PRO A 307 34.38 6.59 -18.09
CA PRO A 307 35.55 6.15 -17.33
C PRO A 307 35.45 4.68 -16.88
N VAL A 308 34.25 4.22 -16.47
CA VAL A 308 34.04 2.82 -16.05
C VAL A 308 34.22 1.86 -17.23
N ALA A 309 33.68 2.21 -18.40
CA ALA A 309 33.83 1.40 -19.62
C ALA A 309 35.28 1.37 -20.13
N ALA A 310 36.01 2.48 -20.02
CA ALA A 310 37.43 2.52 -20.34
C ALA A 310 38.24 1.55 -19.44
N ARG A 311 37.98 1.58 -18.12
CA ARG A 311 38.63 0.69 -17.15
C ARG A 311 38.31 -0.80 -17.40
N LEU A 312 37.07 -1.10 -17.77
CA LEU A 312 36.67 -2.46 -18.10
C LEU A 312 37.37 -2.98 -19.37
N ARG A 313 37.56 -2.12 -20.38
CA ARG A 313 38.34 -2.44 -21.58
C ARG A 313 39.81 -2.67 -21.26
N GLU A 314 40.41 -1.89 -20.36
CA GLU A 314 41.80 -2.06 -19.92
C GLU A 314 42.03 -3.47 -19.34
N ILE A 315 41.14 -3.93 -18.44
CA ILE A 315 41.23 -5.27 -17.84
C ILE A 315 41.03 -6.39 -18.86
N HIS A 316 40.21 -6.18 -19.90
CA HIS A 316 39.97 -7.19 -20.95
C HIS A 316 41.05 -7.21 -22.03
N GLY A 317 41.56 -6.06 -22.44
CA GLY A 317 42.62 -5.93 -23.46
C GLY A 317 43.93 -6.59 -23.02
N ASP A 318 44.14 -6.71 -21.71
CA ASP A 318 45.29 -7.41 -21.15
C ASP A 318 45.27 -8.93 -21.47
N LYS A 319 44.09 -9.54 -21.65
CA LYS A 319 43.97 -10.98 -21.96
C LYS A 319 44.46 -11.32 -23.37
N THR A 320 44.17 -10.46 -24.35
CA THR A 320 44.59 -10.70 -25.75
C THR A 320 46.11 -10.58 -25.92
N SER A 321 46.76 -9.72 -25.13
CA SER A 321 48.23 -9.60 -25.08
C SER A 321 48.90 -10.88 -24.54
N THR A 322 48.37 -11.49 -23.48
CA THR A 322 48.90 -12.76 -22.95
C THR A 322 48.63 -13.97 -23.83
N ALA A 323 47.51 -14.00 -24.56
CA ALA A 323 47.20 -15.10 -25.47
C ALA A 323 48.19 -15.17 -26.64
N ASN A 324 48.59 -14.02 -27.21
CA ASN A 324 49.57 -13.98 -28.30
C ASN A 324 50.97 -14.42 -27.84
N ARG A 325 51.35 -14.12 -26.59
CA ARG A 325 52.67 -14.50 -26.05
C ARG A 325 52.85 -16.00 -25.83
N ASN A 326 51.75 -16.76 -25.74
CA ASN A 326 51.77 -18.22 -25.66
C ASN A 326 51.63 -18.91 -27.02
N ALA A 327 51.34 -18.17 -28.10
CA ALA A 327 51.33 -18.71 -29.47
C ALA A 327 52.74 -18.68 -30.10
N ASP A 328 53.63 -17.83 -29.61
CA ASP A 328 55.04 -17.71 -30.03
C ASP A 328 56.02 -18.59 -29.21
N ARG A 329 55.52 -19.45 -28.30
CA ARG A 329 56.30 -20.44 -27.55
C ARG A 329 55.84 -21.85 -27.91
#